data_AF-A0A3S0RVN1-F1
#
_entry.id   AF-A0A3S0RVN1-F1
#
_cell.length_a   1.000
_cell.length_b   1.000
_cell.length_c   1.000
_cell.angle_alpha   90.00
_cell.angle_beta   90.00
_cell.angle_gamma   90.00
#
_symmetry.space_group_name_H-M   'P 1'
#
loop_
_entity.id
_entity.type
_entity.pdbx_description
1 polymer ?
#
loop_
_entity_poly.entity_id
_entity_poly.type
_entity_poly.pdbx_seq_one_letter_code
_entity_poly.pdbx_strand_id
1 'polypeptide(L)'
;MTTRLHSSAFSLLSDFDRENAVVERDYEAEIKSAFEEGYRHGHADGRTEMEADAEHRLTEATSLHAEQLLEEKQNWQRDCADVLAARLENVSKLIEASIEERVATLLRPWLAERLRERALQDLENAIARALVEGAKIHIEAPAEIVVHLRERLPVEGLQIGYSETENSDIRAHIEETEIEVNISAWVSALEAVAS
;
A
#
# COMPACT_ATOMS: atom_id res chain seq x y z
N MET A 1 45.68 116.74 55.47
CA MET A 1 46.87 116.80 54.59
C MET A 1 46.76 115.60 53.65
N THR A 2 46.17 115.78 52.47
CA THR A 2 46.87 115.84 51.15
C THR A 2 47.78 114.62 50.98
N THR A 3 47.55 113.67 50.07
CA THR A 3 47.41 113.70 48.60
C THR A 3 47.53 112.22 48.18
N ARG A 4 47.04 111.65 47.08
CA ARG A 4 46.49 112.09 45.80
C ARG A 4 45.76 110.86 45.21
N LEU A 5 44.69 111.12 44.48
CA LEU A 5 44.06 110.17 43.57
C LEU A 5 45.08 109.70 42.50
N HIS A 6 45.11 108.41 42.20
CA HIS A 6 45.24 107.98 40.82
C HIS A 6 44.27 106.85 40.52
N SER A 7 43.41 107.17 39.57
CA SER A 7 42.53 106.32 38.78
C SER A 7 43.20 104.99 38.38
N SER A 8 42.46 103.89 38.48
CA SER A 8 42.79 102.63 37.81
C SER A 8 41.57 102.13 37.07
N ALA A 9 41.44 102.57 35.82
CA ALA A 9 40.51 102.04 34.82
C ALA A 9 40.88 100.62 34.34
N PHE A 10 41.56 99.82 35.17
CA PHE A 10 42.21 98.55 34.80
C PHE A 10 41.64 97.32 35.53
N SER A 11 40.45 97.40 36.14
CA SER A 11 39.85 96.22 36.78
C SER A 11 39.25 95.20 35.81
N LEU A 12 39.22 95.47 34.49
CA LEU A 12 38.83 94.51 33.45
C LEU A 12 40.03 93.70 32.91
N LEU A 13 41.26 93.96 33.40
CA LEU A 13 42.45 93.18 33.04
C LEU A 13 42.83 92.13 34.10
N SER A 14 42.13 92.04 35.24
CA SER A 14 42.42 91.00 36.24
C SER A 14 41.98 89.59 35.80
N ASP A 15 41.23 89.47 34.70
CA ASP A 15 40.91 88.17 34.07
C ASP A 15 41.96 87.72 33.05
N PHE A 16 42.94 88.57 32.70
CA PHE A 16 44.07 88.20 31.84
C PHE A 16 45.21 87.51 32.61
N ASP A 17 45.20 87.60 33.94
CA ASP A 17 46.18 86.98 34.84
C ASP A 17 45.71 85.62 35.40
N ARG A 18 44.61 85.06 34.87
CA ARG A 18 44.53 83.59 34.88
C ARG A 18 45.64 83.13 33.97
N GLU A 19 46.71 82.68 34.59
CA GLU A 19 47.73 81.82 34.02
C GLU A 19 47.00 80.83 33.11
N ASN A 20 46.94 81.17 31.83
CA ASN A 20 46.29 80.38 30.83
C ASN A 20 47.30 79.26 30.66
N ALA A 21 47.16 78.22 31.48
CA ALA A 21 48.02 77.06 31.47
C ALA A 21 48.04 76.60 30.02
N VAL A 22 49.10 76.97 29.31
CA VAL A 22 49.33 76.52 27.95
C VAL A 22 49.62 75.06 28.13
N VAL A 23 48.58 74.24 28.05
CA VAL A 23 48.71 72.80 27.99
C VAL A 23 49.46 72.58 26.68
N GLU A 24 50.77 72.38 26.78
CA GLU A 24 51.62 72.00 25.66
C GLU A 24 51.13 70.61 25.21
N ARG A 25 50.24 70.60 24.23
CA ARG A 25 49.63 69.38 23.69
C ARG A 25 50.66 68.67 22.84
N ASP A 26 50.97 67.45 23.24
CA ASP A 26 51.74 66.51 22.42
C ASP A 26 50.83 65.96 21.32
N TYR A 27 50.79 66.68 20.19
CA TYR A 27 50.00 66.30 19.02
C TYR A 27 50.41 64.94 18.43
N GLU A 28 51.67 64.53 18.58
CA GLU A 28 52.15 63.25 18.06
C GLU A 28 51.60 62.09 18.89
N ALA A 29 51.56 62.24 20.22
CA ALA A 29 50.91 61.29 21.12
C ALA A 29 49.39 61.22 20.90
N GLU A 30 48.72 62.36 20.71
CA GLU A 30 47.27 62.40 20.44
C GLU A 30 46.92 61.70 19.11
N ILE A 31 47.70 61.93 18.04
CA ILE A 31 47.49 61.29 16.73
C ILE A 31 47.71 59.78 16.80
N LYS A 32 48.78 59.34 17.49
CA LYS A 32 49.07 57.91 17.66
C LYS A 32 47.95 57.21 18.45
N SER A 33 47.49 57.82 19.53
CA SER A 33 46.37 57.29 20.33
C SER A 33 45.08 57.21 19.52
N ALA A 34 44.77 58.22 18.71
CA ALA A 34 43.58 58.21 17.86
C ALA A 34 43.66 57.11 16.77
N PHE A 35 44.84 56.88 16.20
CA PHE A 35 45.05 55.81 15.23
C PHE A 35 44.89 54.42 15.85
N GLU A 36 45.49 54.18 17.03
CA GLU A 36 45.36 52.91 17.75
C GLU A 36 43.91 52.63 18.17
N GLU A 37 43.19 53.67 18.62
CA GLU A 37 41.76 53.57 18.95
C GLU A 37 40.92 53.24 17.72
N GLY A 38 41.13 53.94 16.61
CA GLY A 38 40.43 53.70 15.35
C GLY A 38 40.72 52.31 14.78
N TYR A 39 41.97 51.85 14.87
CA TYR A 39 42.36 50.49 14.47
C TYR A 39 41.66 49.43 15.32
N ARG A 40 41.61 49.62 16.63
CA ARG A 40 40.91 48.72 17.55
C ARG A 40 39.41 48.70 17.30
N HIS A 41 38.78 49.87 17.13
CA HIS A 41 37.36 49.96 16.79
C HIS A 41 37.05 49.30 15.45
N GLY A 42 37.80 49.60 14.39
CA GLY A 42 37.60 48.97 13.08
C GLY A 42 37.78 47.45 13.09
N HIS A 43 38.73 46.93 13.87
CA HIS A 43 38.87 45.49 14.08
C HIS A 43 37.72 44.87 14.88
N ALA A 44 37.23 45.58 15.89
CA ALA A 44 36.07 45.12 16.65
C ALA A 44 34.82 45.08 15.75
N ASP A 45 34.54 46.17 15.04
CA ASP A 45 33.40 46.31 14.13
C ASP A 45 33.46 45.25 13.02
N GLY A 46 34.63 45.08 12.39
CA GLY A 46 34.83 44.06 11.36
C GLY A 46 34.60 42.63 11.87
N ARG A 47 35.02 42.31 13.11
CA ARG A 47 34.71 41.01 13.71
C ARG A 47 33.21 40.84 13.96
N THR A 48 32.53 41.87 14.46
CA THR A 48 31.08 41.79 14.69
C THR A 48 30.29 41.62 13.39
N GLU A 49 30.68 42.29 12.31
CA GLU A 49 30.05 42.16 11.00
C GLU A 49 30.30 40.77 10.41
N MET A 50 31.52 40.25 10.51
CA MET A 50 31.85 38.89 10.06
C MET A 50 31.08 37.82 10.86
N GLU A 51 30.95 37.97 12.17
CA GLU A 51 30.18 37.06 13.03
C GLU A 51 28.69 37.09 12.65
N ALA A 52 28.12 38.27 12.42
CA ALA A 52 26.73 38.43 12.00
C ALA A 52 26.46 37.83 10.61
N ASP A 53 27.34 38.05 9.63
CA ASP A 53 27.21 37.44 8.29
C ASP A 53 27.37 35.92 8.35
N ALA A 54 28.30 35.41 9.17
CA ALA A 54 28.47 33.97 9.38
C ALA A 54 27.22 33.32 10.01
N GLU A 55 26.65 33.96 11.04
CA GLU A 55 25.42 33.48 11.70
C GLU A 55 24.22 33.52 10.76
N HIS A 56 24.10 34.58 9.95
CA HIS A 56 23.05 34.68 8.93
C HIS A 56 23.17 33.54 7.90
N ARG A 57 24.36 33.32 7.34
CA ARG A 57 24.60 32.25 6.36
C ARG A 57 24.38 30.86 6.95
N LEU A 58 24.75 30.64 8.21
CA LEU A 58 24.48 29.38 8.89
C LEU A 58 22.99 29.15 9.09
N THR A 59 22.25 30.19 9.48
CA THR A 59 20.79 30.13 9.66
C THR A 59 20.08 29.85 8.33
N GLU A 60 20.49 30.51 7.25
CA GLU A 60 19.94 30.28 5.92
C GLU A 60 20.24 28.86 5.42
N ALA A 61 21.49 28.41 5.54
CA ALA A 61 21.89 27.06 5.13
C ALA A 61 21.17 25.97 5.93
N THR A 62 20.99 26.17 7.24
CA THR A 62 20.27 25.22 8.10
C THR A 62 18.79 25.17 7.79
N SER A 63 18.15 26.32 7.52
CA SER A 63 16.75 26.37 7.09
C SER A 63 16.54 25.65 5.77
N LEU A 64 17.37 25.96 4.76
CA LEU A 64 17.28 25.32 3.44
C LEU A 64 17.48 23.81 3.54
N HIS A 65 18.45 23.36 4.32
CA HIS A 65 18.69 21.94 4.51
C HIS A 65 17.53 21.23 5.24
N ALA A 66 16.93 21.89 6.25
CA ALA A 66 15.78 21.36 6.95
C ALA A 66 14.56 21.22 6.03
N GLU A 67 14.33 22.20 5.15
CA GLU A 67 13.27 22.15 4.13
C GLU A 67 13.50 21.02 3.13
N GLN A 68 14.70 20.89 2.59
CA GLN A 68 15.06 19.80 1.67
C GLN A 68 14.87 18.43 2.31
N LEU A 69 15.34 18.25 3.56
CA LEU A 69 15.18 16.99 4.28
C LEU A 69 13.70 16.67 4.55
N LEU A 70 12.88 17.68 4.81
CA LEU A 70 11.44 17.49 5.00
C LEU A 70 10.77 17.04 3.70
N GLU A 71 11.11 17.68 2.57
CA GLU A 71 10.61 17.31 1.25
C GLU A 71 11.02 15.89 0.87
N GLU A 72 12.30 15.54 1.02
CA GLU A 72 12.80 14.19 0.75
C GLU A 72 12.10 13.14 1.62
N LYS A 73 11.88 13.44 2.91
CA LYS A 73 11.14 12.54 3.81
C LYS A 73 9.70 12.35 3.36
N GLN A 74 9.01 13.41 2.95
CA GLN A 74 7.63 13.32 2.47
C GLN A 74 7.55 12.49 1.18
N ASN A 75 8.46 12.73 0.23
CA ASN A 75 8.54 11.97 -1.01
C ASN A 75 8.82 10.49 -0.72
N TRP A 76 9.83 10.20 0.10
CA TRP A 76 10.15 8.82 0.49
C TRP A 76 9.00 8.12 1.21
N GLN A 77 8.29 8.81 2.10
CA GLN A 77 7.12 8.26 2.78
C GLN A 77 6.00 7.93 1.79
N ARG A 78 5.75 8.81 0.81
CA ARG A 78 4.76 8.58 -0.24
C ARG A 78 5.13 7.39 -1.12
N ASP A 79 6.38 7.32 -1.57
CA ASP A 79 6.86 6.20 -2.39
C ASP A 79 6.76 4.87 -1.63
N CYS A 80 7.13 4.86 -0.35
CA CYS A 80 6.98 3.68 0.50
C CYS A 80 5.51 3.28 0.66
N ALA A 81 4.62 4.25 0.87
CA ALA A 81 3.19 3.99 1.01
C ALA A 81 2.61 3.38 -0.28
N ASP A 82 2.97 3.93 -1.44
CA ASP A 82 2.51 3.45 -2.75
C ASP A 82 3.02 2.02 -3.03
N VAL A 83 4.29 1.74 -2.73
CA VAL A 83 4.87 0.39 -2.86
C VAL A 83 4.19 -0.60 -1.92
N LEU A 84 3.93 -0.22 -0.67
CA LEU A 84 3.25 -1.08 0.30
C LEU A 84 1.80 -1.35 -0.11
N ALA A 85 1.07 -0.33 -0.57
CA ALA A 85 -0.29 -0.46 -1.06
C ALA A 85 -0.37 -1.42 -2.25
N ALA A 86 0.50 -1.23 -3.25
CA ALA A 86 0.56 -2.12 -4.42
C ALA A 86 0.90 -3.57 -4.04
N ARG A 87 1.85 -3.77 -3.10
CA ARG A 87 2.19 -5.11 -2.60
C ARG A 87 1.03 -5.76 -1.85
N LEU A 88 0.34 -5.01 -1.00
CA LEU A 88 -0.80 -5.52 -0.24
C LEU A 88 -1.96 -5.91 -1.17
N GLU A 89 -2.25 -5.10 -2.17
CA GLU A 89 -3.27 -5.41 -3.17
C GLU A 89 -2.91 -6.68 -3.95
N ASN A 90 -1.66 -6.82 -4.39
CA ASN A 90 -1.19 -8.02 -5.08
C ASN A 90 -1.27 -9.27 -4.20
N VAL A 91 -0.84 -9.19 -2.95
CA VAL A 91 -0.92 -10.33 -2.01
C VAL A 91 -2.38 -10.71 -1.75
N SER A 92 -3.28 -9.73 -1.60
CA SER A 92 -4.71 -9.98 -1.42
C SER A 92 -5.30 -10.76 -2.61
N LYS A 93 -4.99 -10.33 -3.84
CA LYS A 93 -5.42 -11.03 -5.07
C LYS A 93 -4.86 -12.45 -5.16
N LEU A 94 -3.61 -12.65 -4.77
CA LEU A 94 -3.00 -13.99 -4.76
C LEU A 94 -3.66 -14.92 -3.73
N ILE A 95 -4.02 -14.39 -2.57
CA ILE A 95 -4.74 -15.14 -1.54
C ILE A 95 -6.14 -15.49 -2.03
N GLU A 96 -6.87 -14.54 -2.60
CA GLU A 96 -8.21 -14.75 -3.17
C GLU A 96 -8.18 -15.86 -4.23
N ALA A 97 -7.30 -15.75 -5.23
CA ALA A 97 -7.14 -16.77 -6.26
C ALA A 97 -6.74 -18.15 -5.69
N SER A 98 -5.87 -18.19 -4.66
CA SER A 98 -5.51 -19.45 -4.02
C SER A 98 -6.67 -20.06 -3.23
N ILE A 99 -7.50 -19.24 -2.60
CA ILE A 99 -8.69 -19.72 -1.89
C ILE A 99 -9.71 -20.24 -2.88
N GLU A 100 -10.01 -19.50 -3.95
CA GLU A 100 -10.93 -19.93 -5.00
C GLU A 100 -10.52 -21.28 -5.58
N GLU A 101 -9.24 -21.44 -5.93
CA GLU A 101 -8.74 -22.69 -6.50
C GLU A 101 -8.83 -23.86 -5.51
N ARG A 102 -8.47 -23.62 -4.24
CA ARG A 102 -8.56 -24.65 -3.18
C ARG A 102 -10.01 -25.03 -2.90
N VAL A 103 -10.91 -24.06 -2.84
CA VAL A 103 -12.34 -24.29 -2.61
C VAL A 103 -12.94 -25.04 -3.79
N ALA A 104 -12.65 -24.64 -5.04
CA ALA A 104 -13.09 -25.36 -6.22
C ALA A 104 -12.59 -26.81 -6.20
N THR A 105 -11.31 -27.03 -5.92
CA THR A 105 -10.73 -28.38 -5.82
C THR A 105 -11.40 -29.24 -4.75
N LEU A 106 -11.74 -28.66 -3.59
CA LEU A 106 -12.42 -29.37 -2.51
C LEU A 106 -13.90 -29.67 -2.82
N LEU A 107 -14.60 -28.75 -3.49
CA LEU A 107 -16.02 -28.89 -3.80
C LEU A 107 -16.30 -29.75 -5.04
N ARG A 108 -15.36 -29.84 -5.99
CA ARG A 108 -15.45 -30.67 -7.21
C ARG A 108 -15.95 -32.10 -6.94
N PRO A 109 -15.28 -32.92 -6.10
CA PRO A 109 -15.69 -34.31 -5.90
C PRO A 109 -17.08 -34.42 -5.27
N TRP A 110 -17.43 -33.48 -4.38
CA TRP A 110 -18.75 -33.47 -3.76
C TRP A 110 -19.87 -33.11 -4.76
N LEU A 111 -19.64 -32.11 -5.62
CA LEU A 111 -20.59 -31.72 -6.68
C LEU A 111 -20.76 -32.84 -7.70
N ALA A 112 -19.67 -33.46 -8.13
CA ALA A 112 -19.70 -34.58 -9.07
C ALA A 112 -20.52 -35.75 -8.50
N GLU A 113 -20.29 -36.09 -7.22
CA GLU A 113 -21.02 -37.18 -6.57
C GLU A 113 -22.51 -36.86 -6.42
N ARG A 114 -22.87 -35.63 -6.04
CA ARG A 114 -24.27 -35.21 -5.93
C ARG A 114 -24.99 -35.21 -7.27
N LEU A 115 -24.31 -34.78 -8.34
CA LEU A 115 -24.88 -34.81 -9.68
C LEU A 115 -25.08 -36.26 -10.16
N ARG A 116 -24.12 -37.14 -9.88
CA ARG A 116 -24.20 -38.58 -10.18
C ARG A 116 -25.38 -39.24 -9.46
N GLU A 117 -25.52 -39.02 -8.15
CA GLU A 117 -26.66 -39.52 -7.36
C GLU A 117 -28.00 -39.03 -7.95
N ARG A 118 -28.07 -37.74 -8.29
CA ARG A 118 -29.30 -37.15 -8.84
C ARG A 118 -29.67 -37.76 -10.18
N ALA A 119 -28.71 -37.91 -11.08
CA ALA A 119 -28.93 -38.48 -12.40
C ALA A 119 -29.39 -39.94 -12.33
N LEU A 120 -28.79 -40.73 -11.43
CA LEU A 120 -29.21 -42.10 -11.21
C LEU A 120 -30.66 -42.16 -10.69
N GLN A 121 -31.02 -41.26 -9.77
CA GLN A 121 -32.39 -41.17 -9.27
C GLN A 121 -33.38 -40.75 -10.36
N ASP A 122 -33.02 -39.80 -11.23
CA ASP A 122 -33.87 -39.38 -12.34
C ASP A 122 -34.03 -40.51 -13.39
N LEU A 123 -32.98 -41.29 -13.64
CA LEU A 123 -33.03 -42.48 -14.49
C LEU A 123 -33.95 -43.56 -13.90
N GLU A 124 -33.82 -43.87 -12.62
CA GLU A 124 -34.71 -44.81 -11.93
C GLU A 124 -36.18 -44.37 -12.03
N ASN A 125 -36.45 -43.08 -11.85
CA ASN A 125 -37.80 -42.52 -11.98
C ASN A 125 -38.33 -42.58 -13.42
N ALA A 126 -37.47 -42.41 -14.43
CA ALA A 126 -37.85 -42.56 -15.84
C ALA A 126 -38.19 -44.02 -16.17
N ILE A 127 -37.35 -44.96 -15.73
CA ILE A 127 -37.57 -46.40 -15.90
C ILE A 127 -38.86 -46.84 -15.19
N ALA A 128 -39.06 -46.45 -13.93
CA ALA A 128 -40.26 -46.79 -13.17
C ALA A 128 -41.55 -46.34 -13.86
N ARG A 129 -41.56 -45.14 -14.47
CA ARG A 129 -42.70 -44.64 -15.25
C ARG A 129 -42.96 -45.47 -16.50
N ALA A 130 -41.92 -45.74 -17.29
CA ALA A 130 -42.04 -46.55 -18.50
C ALA A 130 -42.52 -47.99 -18.22
N LEU A 131 -42.14 -48.55 -17.06
CA LEU A 131 -42.59 -49.87 -16.62
C LEU A 131 -44.09 -49.91 -16.28
N VAL A 132 -44.63 -48.85 -15.68
CA VAL A 132 -46.08 -48.71 -15.44
C VAL A 132 -46.86 -48.66 -16.75
N GLU A 133 -46.25 -48.08 -17.79
CA GLU A 133 -46.81 -48.00 -19.15
C GLU A 133 -46.68 -49.32 -19.95
N GLY A 134 -46.00 -50.33 -19.39
CA GLY A 134 -45.85 -51.67 -19.97
C GLY A 134 -44.75 -51.80 -21.02
N ALA A 135 -43.86 -50.82 -21.13
CA ALA A 135 -42.78 -50.80 -22.12
C ALA A 135 -41.70 -51.86 -21.84
N LYS A 136 -41.10 -52.39 -22.92
CA LYS A 136 -39.87 -53.20 -22.85
C LYS A 136 -38.68 -52.31 -22.61
N ILE A 137 -37.85 -52.65 -21.61
CA ILE A 137 -36.67 -51.86 -21.26
C ILE A 137 -35.41 -52.73 -21.32
N HIS A 138 -34.39 -52.27 -22.02
CA HIS A 138 -33.05 -52.84 -21.99
C HIS A 138 -32.05 -51.83 -21.42
N ILE A 139 -31.31 -52.21 -20.39
CA ILE A 139 -30.37 -51.33 -19.69
C ILE A 139 -28.95 -51.85 -19.86
N GLU A 140 -28.07 -51.02 -20.40
CA GLU A 140 -26.63 -51.25 -20.47
C GLU A 140 -25.93 -50.36 -19.45
N ALA A 141 -25.24 -50.95 -18.46
CA ALA A 141 -24.54 -50.19 -17.43
C ALA A 141 -23.31 -50.96 -16.89
N PRO A 142 -22.39 -50.29 -16.17
CA PRO A 142 -21.35 -50.97 -15.39
C PRO A 142 -21.92 -52.00 -14.42
N ALA A 143 -21.16 -53.06 -14.15
CA ALA A 143 -21.60 -54.17 -13.29
C ALA A 143 -22.10 -53.70 -11.91
N GLU A 144 -21.44 -52.73 -11.30
CA GLU A 144 -21.86 -52.14 -10.02
C GLU A 144 -23.25 -51.48 -10.07
N ILE A 145 -23.57 -50.80 -11.18
CA ILE A 145 -24.85 -50.12 -11.37
C ILE A 145 -25.94 -51.12 -11.75
N VAL A 146 -25.63 -52.14 -12.54
CA VAL A 146 -26.57 -53.22 -12.86
C VAL A 146 -27.03 -53.93 -11.58
N VAL A 147 -26.12 -54.21 -10.65
CA VAL A 147 -26.45 -54.81 -9.35
C VAL A 147 -27.38 -53.88 -8.55
N HIS A 148 -27.01 -52.60 -8.42
CA HIS A 148 -27.82 -51.61 -7.70
C HIS A 148 -29.22 -51.42 -8.29
N LEU A 149 -29.35 -51.41 -9.62
CA LEU A 149 -30.64 -51.29 -10.30
C LEU A 149 -31.51 -52.54 -10.15
N ARG A 150 -30.92 -53.75 -10.15
CA ARG A 150 -31.65 -55.00 -9.91
C ARG A 150 -32.18 -55.11 -8.48
N GLU A 151 -31.49 -54.53 -7.51
CA GLU A 151 -31.96 -54.50 -6.11
C GLU A 151 -33.13 -53.52 -5.92
N ARG A 152 -33.14 -52.41 -6.66
CA ARG A 152 -34.13 -51.34 -6.51
C ARG A 152 -35.37 -51.49 -7.39
N LEU A 153 -35.23 -52.12 -8.55
CA LEU A 153 -36.32 -52.34 -9.49
C LEU A 153 -36.86 -53.77 -9.35
N PRO A 154 -38.17 -53.96 -9.08
CA PRO A 154 -38.74 -55.30 -9.00
C PRO A 154 -38.69 -55.98 -10.38
N VAL A 155 -37.93 -57.08 -10.47
CA VAL A 155 -37.75 -57.85 -11.71
C VAL A 155 -38.94 -58.78 -11.97
N GLU A 156 -39.75 -59.06 -10.94
CA GLU A 156 -40.86 -59.99 -11.02
C GLU A 156 -42.07 -59.38 -11.75
N GLY A 157 -42.20 -59.70 -13.04
CA GLY A 157 -43.36 -59.37 -13.88
C GLY A 157 -43.10 -58.33 -14.97
N LEU A 158 -41.89 -57.76 -15.05
CA LEU A 158 -41.55 -56.68 -15.97
C LEU A 158 -40.54 -57.14 -17.04
N GLN A 159 -40.67 -56.60 -18.26
CA GLN A 159 -39.81 -56.96 -19.41
C GLN A 159 -38.50 -56.14 -19.40
N ILE A 160 -37.69 -56.32 -18.35
CA ILE A 160 -36.41 -55.63 -18.19
C ILE A 160 -35.25 -56.57 -18.52
N GLY A 161 -34.44 -56.21 -19.51
CA GLY A 161 -33.16 -56.84 -19.80
C GLY A 161 -31.99 -55.99 -19.30
N TYR A 162 -30.92 -56.62 -18.83
CA TYR A 162 -29.69 -55.93 -18.41
C TYR A 162 -28.49 -56.49 -19.17
N SER A 163 -27.59 -55.61 -19.62
CA SER A 163 -26.28 -55.96 -20.17
C SER A 163 -25.19 -55.17 -19.44
N GLU A 164 -24.05 -55.80 -19.22
CA GLU A 164 -22.90 -55.17 -18.59
C GLU A 164 -22.03 -54.50 -19.66
N THR A 165 -21.55 -53.30 -19.37
CA THR A 165 -20.63 -52.55 -20.23
C THR A 165 -19.41 -52.10 -19.44
N GLU A 166 -18.26 -52.04 -20.09
CA GLU A 166 -17.03 -51.50 -19.51
C GLU A 166 -17.01 -49.95 -19.50
N ASN A 167 -17.95 -49.30 -20.18
CA ASN A 167 -18.08 -47.84 -20.17
C ASN A 167 -18.84 -47.35 -18.94
N SER A 168 -18.44 -46.18 -18.42
CA SER A 168 -19.01 -45.49 -17.26
C SER A 168 -20.41 -44.93 -17.50
N ASP A 169 -20.83 -44.86 -18.76
CA ASP A 169 -22.14 -44.30 -19.17
C ASP A 169 -23.23 -45.37 -19.11
N ILE A 170 -24.47 -44.92 -18.86
CA ILE A 170 -25.63 -45.80 -18.74
C ILE A 170 -26.55 -45.57 -19.94
N ARG A 171 -26.96 -46.63 -20.63
CA ARG A 171 -27.96 -46.58 -21.71
C ARG A 171 -29.21 -47.35 -21.32
N ALA A 172 -30.38 -46.76 -21.52
CA ALA A 172 -31.66 -47.41 -21.34
C ALA A 172 -32.48 -47.28 -22.65
N HIS A 173 -32.73 -48.42 -23.30
CA HIS A 173 -33.60 -48.51 -24.46
C HIS A 173 -35.01 -48.86 -24.00
N ILE A 174 -35.98 -47.98 -24.26
CA ILE A 174 -37.39 -48.12 -23.92
C ILE A 174 -38.18 -48.15 -25.24
N GLU A 175 -38.51 -49.35 -25.72
CA GLU A 175 -39.11 -49.59 -27.05
C GLU A 175 -38.40 -48.85 -28.20
N GLU A 176 -38.95 -47.74 -28.70
CA GLU A 176 -38.39 -46.93 -29.79
C GLU A 176 -37.62 -45.69 -29.28
N THR A 177 -37.58 -45.47 -27.96
CA THR A 177 -36.90 -44.33 -27.32
C THR A 177 -35.61 -44.79 -26.63
N GLU A 178 -34.49 -44.16 -26.96
CA GLU A 178 -33.21 -44.35 -26.29
C GLU A 178 -32.98 -43.20 -25.29
N ILE A 179 -32.72 -43.56 -24.03
CA ILE A 179 -32.31 -42.63 -22.98
C ILE A 179 -30.85 -42.95 -22.63
N GLU A 180 -29.97 -41.98 -22.88
CA GLU A 180 -28.55 -42.08 -22.51
C GLU A 180 -28.26 -41.15 -21.32
N VAL A 181 -27.60 -41.69 -20.29
CA VAL A 181 -27.05 -40.92 -19.18
C VAL A 181 -25.54 -40.96 -19.30
N ASN A 182 -24.98 -39.91 -19.89
CA ASN A 182 -23.56 -39.78 -20.16
C ASN A 182 -22.84 -39.11 -18.97
N ILE A 183 -22.51 -39.93 -17.98
CA ILE A 183 -21.85 -39.50 -16.74
C ILE A 183 -20.45 -38.98 -17.04
N SER A 184 -19.75 -39.61 -18.00
CA SER A 184 -18.39 -39.22 -18.38
C SER A 184 -18.32 -37.84 -19.04
N ALA A 185 -19.29 -37.49 -19.89
CA ALA A 185 -19.39 -36.17 -20.51
C ALA A 185 -19.69 -35.07 -19.48
N TRP A 186 -20.46 -35.36 -18.43
CA TRP A 186 -20.73 -34.38 -17.38
C TRP A 186 -19.55 -34.16 -16.46
N VAL A 187 -18.81 -35.21 -16.09
CA VAL A 187 -17.54 -35.07 -15.36
C VAL A 187 -16.55 -34.25 -16.18
N SER A 188 -16.43 -34.55 -17.48
CA SER A 188 -15.57 -33.79 -18.40
C SER A 188 -16.01 -32.33 -18.55
N ALA A 189 -17.32 -32.06 -18.62
CA ALA A 189 -17.85 -30.69 -18.67
C ALA A 189 -17.61 -29.91 -17.37
N LEU A 190 -17.68 -30.58 -16.22
CA LEU A 190 -17.37 -29.98 -14.91
C LEU A 190 -15.87 -29.65 -14.80
N GLU A 191 -15.01 -30.50 -15.37
CA GLU A 191 -13.57 -30.24 -15.46
C GLU A 191 -13.25 -29.06 -16.40
N ALA A 192 -13.94 -28.96 -17.54
CA ALA A 192 -13.71 -27.93 -18.56
C ALA A 192 -14.19 -26.52 -18.16
N VAL A 193 -15.24 -26.40 -17.34
CA VAL A 193 -15.72 -25.10 -16.83
C VAL A 193 -14.83 -24.54 -15.71
N ALA A 194 -13.97 -25.39 -15.13
CA ALA A 194 -13.10 -25.07 -14.00
C ALA A 194 -11.61 -24.90 -14.38
N SER A 195 -11.30 -24.83 -15.69
CA SER A 195 -9.98 -24.52 -16.28
C SER A 195 -10.02 -23.18 -17.00
#